data_AF-A0A0A8UWV8-F1
#
_entry.id   AF-A0A0A8UWV8-F1
#
_cell.length_a   1.000
_cell.length_b   1.000
_cell.length_c   1.000
_cell.angle_alpha   90.00
_cell.angle_beta   90.00
_cell.angle_gamma   90.00
#
_symmetry.space_group_name_H-M   'P 1'
#
loop_
_entity.id
_entity.type
_entity.pdbx_description
1 polymer ?
#
loop_
_entity_poly.entity_id
_entity_poly.type
_entity_poly.pdbx_seq_one_letter_code
_entity_poly.pdbx_strand_id
1 'polypeptide(L)'
;MAPRAFSQLCKKANFSIFNDTLTIYVKPNGEYEERLILDHKIGGFRSVQEPCYYISERDKYTTERRLMDELGVIQWVKLEHDGHHLLHQDAFDREGRHSHAKFKKVIDEPFLIEIVEVLKRSGYISHEEETQFIDNFNLANRLDVDGYFTEQLNKAKKLQKDLETKSTLNPNKYEKAVRAAKDLCTTLEAEYVKFDDAERSSTSAEEFKKNALAAIEAAQSELKHHRGWKEVFYNVGLAVSMLVIPYIAVGLYNVAQKKDFMFFKVETESSSELKAFEAELFPSMKKR
;
A
#
# COMPACT_ATOMS: atom_id res chain seq x y z
N MET A 1 -0.72 -0.13 19.68
CA MET A 1 -1.12 0.01 18.27
C MET A 1 -0.95 -1.35 17.62
N ALA A 2 -1.94 -1.84 16.86
CA ALA A 2 -1.75 -3.02 16.05
C ALA A 2 -0.74 -2.68 14.93
N PRO A 3 0.28 -3.51 14.69
CA PRO A 3 1.26 -3.26 13.63
C PRO A 3 0.55 -3.31 12.27
N ARG A 4 0.63 -2.22 11.51
CA ARG A 4 0.06 -2.13 10.17
C ARG A 4 0.92 -2.89 9.18
N ALA A 5 0.27 -3.49 8.18
CA ALA A 5 0.99 -4.02 7.02
C ALA A 5 1.81 -2.90 6.37
N PHE A 6 3.04 -3.19 5.96
CA PHE A 6 3.91 -2.21 5.33
C PHE A 6 4.67 -2.88 4.19
N SER A 7 4.66 -2.27 3.01
CA SER A 7 5.41 -2.76 1.86
C SER A 7 6.39 -1.71 1.35
N GLN A 8 7.61 -2.15 1.05
CA GLN A 8 8.67 -1.32 0.46
C GLN A 8 9.19 -1.94 -0.84
N LEU A 9 9.22 -1.13 -1.89
CA LEU A 9 9.85 -1.50 -3.16
C LEU A 9 11.30 -1.04 -3.14
N CYS A 10 12.24 -1.96 -3.39
CA CYS A 10 13.66 -1.67 -3.59
C CYS A 10 14.14 -2.27 -4.92
N LYS A 11 15.34 -1.91 -5.35
CA LYS A 11 15.90 -2.29 -6.65
C LYS A 11 16.07 -3.80 -6.80
N LYS A 12 16.63 -4.46 -5.78
CA LYS A 12 16.99 -5.89 -5.84
C LYS A 12 15.92 -6.82 -5.25
N ALA A 13 15.13 -6.32 -4.31
CA ALA A 13 14.05 -7.06 -3.68
C ALA A 13 12.92 -6.12 -3.28
N ASN A 14 11.72 -6.66 -3.11
CA ASN A 14 10.65 -5.97 -2.39
C ASN A 14 10.49 -6.60 -1.01
N PHE A 15 9.96 -5.82 -0.07
CA PHE A 15 9.76 -6.22 1.30
C PHE A 15 8.32 -5.97 1.70
N SER A 16 7.78 -6.88 2.49
CA SER A 16 6.49 -6.73 3.16
C SER A 16 6.68 -7.07 4.64
N ILE A 17 6.06 -6.28 5.51
CA ILE A 17 6.11 -6.43 6.95
C ILE A 17 4.68 -6.50 7.45
N PHE A 18 4.39 -7.55 8.21
CA PHE A 18 3.12 -7.67 8.89
C PHE A 18 3.34 -8.32 10.25
N ASN A 19 2.97 -7.58 11.30
CA ASN A 19 3.13 -8.02 12.68
C ASN A 19 4.58 -8.41 13.04
N ASP A 20 4.84 -9.70 13.21
CA ASP A 20 6.13 -10.29 13.57
C ASP A 20 6.82 -10.94 12.36
N THR A 21 6.36 -10.67 11.13
CA THR A 21 6.84 -11.33 9.92
C THR A 21 7.38 -10.34 8.89
N LEU A 22 8.56 -10.62 8.35
CA LEU A 22 9.15 -9.98 7.18
C LEU A 22 9.09 -10.94 5.99
N THR A 23 8.53 -10.49 4.88
CA THR A 23 8.51 -11.20 3.61
C THR A 23 9.45 -10.54 2.61
N ILE A 24 10.29 -11.33 1.97
CA ILE A 24 11.34 -10.86 1.04
C ILE A 24 11.08 -11.45 -0.35
N TYR A 25 10.82 -10.58 -1.33
CA TYR A 25 10.58 -10.93 -2.73
C TYR A 25 11.79 -10.54 -3.58
N VAL A 26 12.64 -11.50 -3.93
CA VAL A 26 13.86 -11.21 -4.70
C VAL A 26 13.54 -11.07 -6.18
N LYS A 27 14.06 -10.02 -6.81
CA LYS A 27 13.81 -9.74 -8.22
C LYS A 27 14.79 -10.46 -9.13
N PRO A 28 14.34 -10.88 -10.33
CA PRO A 28 15.26 -11.31 -11.37
C PRO A 28 16.17 -10.14 -11.78
N ASN A 29 17.42 -10.43 -12.10
CA ASN A 29 18.40 -9.41 -12.53
C ASN A 29 18.32 -9.11 -14.04
N GLY A 30 17.47 -9.83 -14.78
CA GLY A 30 17.31 -9.72 -16.23
C GLY A 30 18.20 -10.68 -17.03
N GLU A 31 19.09 -11.40 -16.37
CA GLU A 31 19.91 -12.45 -16.96
C GLU A 31 19.20 -13.80 -16.82
N TYR A 32 19.60 -14.77 -17.65
CA TYR A 32 19.11 -16.14 -17.60
C TYR A 32 20.30 -17.09 -17.60
N GLU A 33 20.20 -18.15 -16.80
CA GLU A 33 21.14 -19.26 -16.82
C GLU A 33 20.52 -20.48 -17.47
N GLU A 34 21.35 -21.22 -18.20
CA GLU A 34 20.96 -22.49 -18.79
C GLU A 34 21.25 -23.60 -17.80
N ARG A 35 20.20 -24.34 -17.41
CA ARG A 35 20.32 -25.45 -16.47
C ARG A 35 19.86 -26.74 -17.14
N LEU A 36 20.68 -27.78 -17.00
CA LEU A 36 20.29 -29.13 -17.38
C LEU A 36 19.51 -29.76 -16.23
N ILE A 37 18.23 -30.05 -16.47
CA ILE A 37 17.39 -30.77 -15.53
C ILE A 37 17.06 -32.16 -16.06
N LEU A 38 17.06 -33.13 -15.17
CA LEU A 38 16.65 -34.49 -15.48
C LEU A 38 15.13 -34.49 -15.74
N ASP A 39 14.75 -34.85 -16.96
CA ASP A 39 13.36 -35.02 -17.35
C ASP A 39 13.04 -36.51 -17.42
N HIS A 40 12.35 -36.97 -16.39
CA HIS A 40 11.93 -38.37 -16.26
C HIS A 40 10.96 -38.83 -17.36
N LYS A 41 10.29 -37.91 -18.08
CA LYS A 41 9.39 -38.27 -19.19
C LYS A 41 10.13 -38.66 -20.46
N ILE A 42 11.30 -38.07 -20.70
CA ILE A 42 12.14 -38.36 -21.87
C ILE A 42 13.35 -39.24 -21.54
N GLY A 43 13.56 -39.58 -20.26
CA GLY A 43 14.67 -40.42 -19.82
C GLY A 43 16.04 -39.77 -20.02
N GLY A 44 16.11 -38.43 -19.98
CA GLY A 44 17.32 -37.67 -20.30
C GLY A 44 17.34 -36.27 -19.70
N PHE A 45 18.37 -35.50 -20.01
CA PHE A 45 18.45 -34.10 -19.58
C PHE A 45 17.80 -33.20 -20.62
N ARG A 46 17.01 -32.23 -20.16
CA ARG A 46 16.58 -31.09 -20.97
C ARG A 46 17.24 -29.82 -20.45
N SER A 47 17.60 -28.95 -21.39
CA SER A 47 17.99 -27.59 -21.06
C SER A 47 16.74 -26.77 -20.73
N VAL A 48 16.81 -26.02 -19.63
CA VAL A 48 15.85 -24.97 -19.30
C VAL A 48 16.59 -23.66 -19.05
N GLN A 49 15.96 -22.56 -19.46
CA GLN A 49 16.40 -21.23 -19.08
C GLN A 49 15.69 -20.84 -17.79
N GLU A 50 16.46 -20.58 -16.74
CA GLU A 50 15.96 -20.06 -15.47
C GLU A 50 16.45 -18.61 -15.30
N PRO A 51 15.60 -17.70 -14.80
CA PRO A 51 16.04 -16.32 -14.56
C PRO A 51 17.07 -16.29 -13.42
N CYS A 52 18.15 -15.54 -13.63
CA CYS A 52 19.09 -15.19 -12.59
C CYS A 52 18.48 -14.12 -11.68
N TYR A 53 18.87 -14.13 -10.41
CA TYR A 53 18.35 -13.21 -9.40
C TYR A 53 19.47 -12.33 -8.87
N TYR A 54 19.13 -11.11 -8.45
CA TYR A 54 20.11 -10.19 -7.85
C TYR A 54 20.79 -10.77 -6.61
N ILE A 55 20.15 -11.71 -5.93
CA ILE A 55 20.64 -12.42 -4.76
C ILE A 55 20.39 -13.90 -5.00
N SER A 56 21.46 -14.69 -5.10
CA SER A 56 21.38 -16.11 -5.37
C SER A 56 20.89 -16.87 -4.13
N GLU A 57 20.29 -18.06 -4.32
CA GLU A 57 19.90 -18.91 -3.18
C GLU A 57 21.09 -19.24 -2.27
N ARG A 58 22.29 -19.42 -2.85
CA ARG A 58 23.51 -19.70 -2.07
C ARG A 58 23.86 -18.54 -1.14
N ASP A 59 23.65 -17.30 -1.57
CA ASP A 59 23.91 -16.10 -0.77
C ASP A 59 22.86 -15.93 0.33
N LYS A 60 21.58 -16.28 0.05
CA LYS A 60 20.51 -16.30 1.05
C LYS A 60 20.80 -17.23 2.23
N TYR A 61 21.26 -18.44 1.95
CA TYR A 61 21.45 -19.47 2.98
C TYR A 61 22.67 -19.25 3.88
N THR A 62 23.65 -18.43 3.46
CA THR A 62 24.94 -18.34 4.16
C THR A 62 25.08 -17.08 5.01
N THR A 63 24.74 -15.91 4.48
CA THR A 63 24.96 -14.64 5.17
C THR A 63 23.68 -14.06 5.74
N GLU A 64 22.63 -13.95 4.92
CA GLU A 64 21.35 -13.39 5.34
C GLU A 64 20.69 -14.23 6.44
N ARG A 65 20.53 -15.53 6.21
CA ARG A 65 19.83 -16.40 7.16
C ARG A 65 20.48 -16.34 8.54
N ARG A 66 21.81 -16.37 8.57
CA ARG A 66 22.59 -16.22 9.80
C ARG A 66 22.34 -14.87 10.48
N LEU A 67 22.42 -13.76 9.74
CA LEU A 67 22.24 -12.42 10.32
C LEU A 67 20.80 -12.20 10.80
N MET A 68 19.80 -12.76 10.12
CA MET A 68 18.40 -12.70 10.53
C MET A 68 18.11 -13.64 11.71
N ASP A 69 18.75 -14.82 11.76
CA ASP A 69 18.67 -15.70 12.93
C ASP A 69 19.28 -15.02 14.18
N GLU A 70 20.33 -14.20 14.02
CA GLU A 70 20.88 -13.34 15.09
C GLU A 70 19.88 -12.29 15.59
N LEU A 71 18.95 -11.84 14.73
CA LEU A 71 17.83 -10.97 15.10
C LEU A 71 16.63 -11.72 15.73
N GLY A 72 16.74 -13.03 15.90
CA GLY A 72 15.73 -13.84 16.58
C GLY A 72 14.59 -14.30 15.67
N VAL A 73 14.88 -14.64 14.41
CA VAL A 73 13.95 -15.42 13.58
C VAL A 73 13.67 -16.76 14.26
N ILE A 74 12.41 -17.04 14.52
CA ILE A 74 11.95 -18.29 15.12
C ILE A 74 11.50 -19.30 14.06
N GLN A 75 11.14 -18.82 12.87
CA GLN A 75 10.65 -19.67 11.80
C GLN A 75 10.86 -19.03 10.44
N TRP A 76 11.42 -19.80 9.52
CA TRP A 76 11.39 -19.51 8.09
C TRP A 76 10.20 -20.25 7.48
N VAL A 77 9.16 -19.52 7.07
CA VAL A 77 7.94 -20.13 6.53
C VAL A 77 8.13 -20.36 5.04
N LYS A 78 8.04 -21.63 4.63
CA LYS A 78 8.14 -22.04 3.23
C LYS A 78 6.78 -21.94 2.54
N LEU A 79 6.80 -21.93 1.21
CA LEU A 79 5.60 -21.88 0.37
C LEU A 79 4.60 -22.99 0.70
N GLU A 80 5.09 -24.18 1.09
CA GLU A 80 4.28 -25.36 1.37
C GLU A 80 3.72 -25.40 2.80
N HIS A 81 4.01 -24.41 3.65
CA HIS A 81 3.56 -24.42 5.04
C HIS A 81 2.06 -24.11 5.14
N ASP A 82 1.35 -24.85 5.99
CA ASP A 82 -0.07 -24.57 6.29
C ASP A 82 -0.22 -23.14 6.84
N GLY A 83 -1.11 -22.36 6.24
CA GLY A 83 -1.29 -20.95 6.60
C GLY A 83 -0.28 -19.97 6.00
N HIS A 84 0.59 -20.40 5.07
CA HIS A 84 1.48 -19.52 4.31
C HIS A 84 0.74 -18.29 3.73
N HIS A 85 -0.46 -18.51 3.18
CA HIS A 85 -1.31 -17.46 2.61
C HIS A 85 -1.71 -16.35 3.61
N LEU A 86 -1.71 -16.63 4.91
CA LEU A 86 -2.07 -15.66 5.95
C LEU A 86 -0.97 -14.62 6.20
N LEU A 87 0.27 -14.92 5.78
CA LEU A 87 1.43 -14.02 5.90
C LEU A 87 1.47 -12.97 4.79
N HIS A 88 0.61 -13.10 3.79
CA HIS A 88 0.50 -12.19 2.65
C HIS A 88 -0.57 -11.13 2.91
N GLN A 89 -0.17 -10.04 3.57
CA GLN A 89 -0.99 -8.83 3.70
C GLN A 89 -0.61 -7.75 2.67
N ASP A 90 0.12 -8.17 1.63
CA ASP A 90 0.53 -7.36 0.50
C ASP A 90 -0.14 -7.85 -0.80
N ALA A 91 0.15 -7.14 -1.89
CA ALA A 91 -0.30 -7.49 -3.25
C ALA A 91 0.84 -8.01 -4.12
N PHE A 92 1.94 -8.50 -3.54
CA PHE A 92 2.99 -9.15 -4.32
C PHE A 92 2.51 -10.53 -4.79
N ASP A 93 3.16 -11.02 -5.84
CA ASP A 93 2.90 -12.34 -6.38
C ASP A 93 3.21 -13.42 -5.32
N ARG A 94 2.15 -14.08 -4.86
CA ARG A 94 2.19 -15.13 -3.83
C ARG A 94 2.81 -16.43 -4.35
N GLU A 95 2.85 -16.62 -5.66
CA GLU A 95 3.48 -17.78 -6.29
C GLU A 95 4.94 -17.48 -6.69
N GLY A 96 5.28 -16.19 -6.78
CA GLY A 96 6.63 -15.73 -7.06
C GLY A 96 7.64 -16.16 -6.00
N ARG A 97 8.93 -16.14 -6.35
CA ARG A 97 10.00 -16.53 -5.42
C ARG A 97 10.11 -15.54 -4.26
N HIS A 98 9.72 -15.99 -3.07
CA HIS A 98 9.82 -15.19 -1.84
C HIS A 98 10.09 -16.05 -0.61
N SER A 99 10.43 -15.40 0.51
CA SER A 99 10.70 -16.05 1.79
C SER A 99 10.14 -15.25 2.94
N HIS A 100 9.61 -15.94 3.95
CA HIS A 100 9.05 -15.34 5.16
C HIS A 100 9.98 -15.61 6.34
N ALA A 101 10.37 -14.55 7.05
CA ALA A 101 11.09 -14.58 8.30
C ALA A 101 10.15 -14.16 9.43
N LYS A 102 9.73 -15.11 10.26
CA LYS A 102 8.91 -14.84 11.44
C LYS A 102 9.79 -14.68 12.67
N PHE A 103 9.61 -13.58 13.40
CA PHE A 103 10.37 -13.20 14.57
C PHE A 103 9.62 -13.51 15.86
N LYS A 104 10.33 -13.52 17.00
CA LYS A 104 9.73 -13.73 18.32
C LYS A 104 8.91 -12.52 18.82
N LYS A 105 9.16 -11.34 18.26
CA LYS A 105 8.54 -10.07 18.66
C LYS A 105 7.97 -9.36 17.43
N VAL A 106 6.98 -8.51 17.67
CA VAL A 106 6.43 -7.60 16.67
C VAL A 106 7.53 -6.69 16.12
N ILE A 107 7.47 -6.41 14.82
CA ILE A 107 8.37 -5.47 14.14
C ILE A 107 7.86 -4.05 14.39
N ASP A 108 8.40 -3.43 15.44
CA ASP A 108 8.23 -2.01 15.75
C ASP A 108 9.35 -1.16 15.11
N GLU A 109 9.30 0.17 15.31
CA GLU A 109 10.30 1.08 14.72
C GLU A 109 11.75 0.75 15.14
N PRO A 110 12.08 0.55 16.44
CA PRO A 110 13.42 0.13 16.83
C PRO A 110 13.85 -1.18 16.19
N PHE A 111 12.99 -2.20 16.17
CA PHE A 111 13.35 -3.49 15.60
C PHE A 111 13.48 -3.44 14.08
N LEU A 112 12.68 -2.62 13.41
CA LEU A 112 12.81 -2.40 11.98
C LEU A 112 14.20 -1.86 11.61
N ILE A 113 14.74 -0.92 12.40
CA ILE A 113 16.06 -0.34 12.13
C ILE A 113 17.13 -1.46 12.13
N GLU A 114 17.06 -2.39 13.08
CA GLU A 114 17.97 -3.56 13.13
C GLU A 114 17.82 -4.45 11.88
N ILE A 115 16.58 -4.71 11.46
CA ILE A 115 16.28 -5.48 10.24
C ILE A 115 16.84 -4.79 8.99
N VAL A 116 16.59 -3.49 8.84
CA VAL A 116 17.04 -2.69 7.69
C VAL A 116 18.57 -2.65 7.63
N GLU A 117 19.26 -2.58 8.77
CA GLU A 117 20.72 -2.67 8.82
C GLU A 117 21.22 -4.04 8.33
N VAL A 118 20.56 -5.14 8.72
CA VAL A 118 20.89 -6.48 8.19
C VAL A 118 20.66 -6.56 6.69
N LEU A 119 19.54 -6.04 6.18
CA LEU A 119 19.25 -6.01 4.74
C LEU A 119 20.33 -5.22 3.98
N LYS A 120 20.74 -4.07 4.51
CA LYS A 120 21.82 -3.26 3.92
C LYS A 120 23.15 -4.00 3.90
N ARG A 121 23.57 -4.58 5.03
CA ARG A 121 24.84 -5.36 5.14
C ARG A 121 24.84 -6.58 4.22
N SER A 122 23.67 -7.20 4.03
CA SER A 122 23.46 -8.33 3.13
C SER A 122 23.34 -7.91 1.65
N GLY A 123 23.41 -6.61 1.35
CA GLY A 123 23.39 -6.08 -0.01
C GLY A 123 22.01 -6.08 -0.68
N TYR A 124 20.94 -6.29 0.08
CA TYR A 124 19.55 -6.27 -0.38
C TYR A 124 19.07 -4.86 -0.75
N ILE A 125 19.51 -3.87 0.01
CA ILE A 125 19.15 -2.47 -0.17
C ILE A 125 20.40 -1.59 -0.16
N SER A 126 20.35 -0.45 -0.85
CA SER A 126 21.37 0.59 -0.79
C SER A 126 21.23 1.46 0.47
N HIS A 127 22.18 2.36 0.69
CA HIS A 127 22.10 3.33 1.78
C HIS A 127 20.95 4.32 1.58
N GLU A 128 20.69 4.74 0.33
CA GLU A 128 19.56 5.60 -0.01
C GLU A 128 18.22 4.89 0.23
N GLU A 129 18.16 3.59 -0.07
CA GLU A 129 16.98 2.76 0.17
C GLU A 129 16.73 2.52 1.66
N GLU A 130 17.77 2.43 2.50
CA GLU A 130 17.66 2.35 3.97
C GLU A 130 16.91 3.56 4.54
N THR A 131 17.32 4.78 4.19
CA THR A 131 16.65 6.00 4.66
C THR A 131 15.18 6.02 4.21
N GLN A 132 14.93 5.68 2.95
CA GLN A 132 13.57 5.62 2.41
C GLN A 132 12.71 4.56 3.11
N PHE A 133 13.26 3.40 3.43
CA PHE A 133 12.54 2.33 4.10
C PHE A 133 12.04 2.80 5.47
N ILE A 134 12.95 3.36 6.29
CA ILE A 134 12.64 3.82 7.64
C ILE A 134 11.64 4.98 7.60
N ASP A 135 11.85 5.97 6.75
CA ASP A 135 10.95 7.12 6.61
C ASP A 135 9.55 6.70 6.19
N ASN A 136 9.44 5.78 5.23
CA ASN A 136 8.15 5.28 4.74
C ASN A 136 7.42 4.46 5.80
N PHE A 137 8.13 3.63 6.56
CA PHE A 137 7.54 2.88 7.67
C PHE A 137 7.03 3.80 8.77
N ASN A 138 7.82 4.81 9.14
CA ASN A 138 7.43 5.80 10.14
C ASN A 138 6.24 6.63 9.67
N LEU A 139 6.20 7.02 8.40
CA LEU A 139 5.05 7.69 7.81
C LEU A 139 3.80 6.82 7.89
N ALA A 140 3.89 5.55 7.48
CA ALA A 140 2.78 4.60 7.52
C ALA A 140 2.22 4.37 8.95
N ASN A 141 3.09 4.41 9.96
CA ASN A 141 2.71 4.22 11.37
C ASN A 141 2.26 5.50 12.08
N ARG A 142 2.60 6.69 11.58
CA ARG A 142 2.19 7.98 12.17
C ARG A 142 0.86 8.50 11.64
N LEU A 143 0.48 8.14 10.41
CA LEU A 143 -0.74 8.64 9.80
C LEU A 143 -1.96 8.02 10.51
N ASP A 144 -2.81 8.80 11.16
CA ASP A 144 -4.14 8.32 11.55
C ASP A 144 -5.05 8.28 10.31
N VAL A 145 -4.80 7.31 9.43
CA VAL A 145 -5.49 7.19 8.15
C VAL A 145 -6.99 6.92 8.35
N ASP A 146 -7.32 6.12 9.35
CA ASP A 146 -8.68 5.79 9.75
C ASP A 146 -9.43 7.04 10.24
N GLY A 147 -8.78 7.83 11.11
CA GLY A 147 -9.29 9.13 11.56
C GLY A 147 -9.44 10.13 10.42
N TYR A 148 -8.46 10.21 9.52
CA TYR A 148 -8.51 11.10 8.37
C TYR A 148 -9.68 10.75 7.43
N PHE A 149 -9.86 9.47 7.09
CA PHE A 149 -11.01 9.02 6.29
C PHE A 149 -12.33 9.36 6.97
N THR A 150 -12.45 9.06 8.26
CA THR A 150 -13.65 9.35 9.07
C THR A 150 -13.96 10.86 9.10
N GLU A 151 -12.93 11.71 9.23
CA GLU A 151 -13.07 13.16 9.15
C GLU A 151 -13.63 13.61 7.80
N GLN A 152 -13.07 13.11 6.68
CA GLN A 152 -13.54 13.48 5.34
C GLN A 152 -14.95 12.97 5.06
N LEU A 153 -15.29 11.77 5.51
CA LEU A 153 -16.66 11.24 5.43
C LEU A 153 -17.64 12.12 6.22
N ASN A 154 -17.25 12.59 7.41
CA ASN A 154 -18.07 13.50 8.21
C ASN A 154 -18.27 14.87 7.54
N LYS A 155 -17.24 15.40 6.84
CA LYS A 155 -17.39 16.60 6.00
C LYS A 155 -18.36 16.37 4.85
N ALA A 156 -18.29 15.23 4.18
CA ALA A 156 -19.25 14.84 3.14
C ALA A 156 -20.68 14.78 3.68
N LYS A 157 -20.90 14.13 4.83
CA LYS A 157 -22.20 14.05 5.52
C LYS A 157 -22.73 15.43 5.92
N LYS A 158 -21.86 16.35 6.32
CA LYS A 158 -22.26 17.74 6.62
C LYS A 158 -22.77 18.44 5.35
N LEU A 159 -22.06 18.33 4.23
CA LEU A 159 -22.52 18.90 2.95
C LEU A 159 -23.80 18.24 2.44
N GLN A 160 -23.98 16.94 2.67
CA GLN A 160 -25.22 16.23 2.38
C GLN A 160 -26.38 16.84 3.18
N LYS A 161 -26.24 17.05 4.49
CA LYS A 161 -27.26 17.72 5.32
C LYS A 161 -27.57 19.15 4.87
N ASP A 162 -26.55 19.88 4.41
CA ASP A 162 -26.73 21.22 3.84
C ASP A 162 -27.55 21.18 2.54
N LEU A 163 -27.37 20.16 1.69
CA LEU A 163 -28.18 19.94 0.50
C LEU A 163 -29.62 19.56 0.86
N GLU A 164 -29.82 18.71 1.86
CA GLU A 164 -31.16 18.33 2.35
C GLU A 164 -31.93 19.56 2.83
N THR A 165 -31.27 20.40 3.63
CA THR A 165 -31.84 21.68 4.10
C THR A 165 -32.19 22.61 2.95
N LYS A 166 -31.35 22.67 1.89
CA LYS A 166 -31.65 23.47 0.70
C LYS A 166 -32.80 22.87 -0.14
N SER A 167 -32.95 21.56 -0.13
CA SER A 167 -34.01 20.84 -0.83
C SER A 167 -35.38 21.06 -0.20
N THR A 168 -35.49 21.35 1.10
CA THR A 168 -36.79 21.73 1.68
C THR A 168 -37.30 23.07 1.14
N LEU A 169 -36.38 23.98 0.78
CA LEU A 169 -36.69 25.29 0.24
C LEU A 169 -36.90 25.28 -1.28
N ASN A 170 -36.17 24.42 -2.00
CA ASN A 170 -36.30 24.29 -3.45
C ASN A 170 -36.08 22.82 -3.89
N PRO A 171 -37.10 21.96 -3.76
CA PRO A 171 -36.96 20.52 -4.05
C PRO A 171 -36.49 20.26 -5.48
N ASN A 172 -37.11 20.91 -6.46
CA ASN A 172 -36.83 20.72 -7.88
C ASN A 172 -35.36 21.00 -8.26
N LYS A 173 -34.67 21.87 -7.50
CA LYS A 173 -33.28 22.21 -7.76
C LYS A 173 -32.28 21.26 -7.09
N TYR A 174 -32.61 20.71 -5.93
CA TYR A 174 -31.65 19.99 -5.09
C TYR A 174 -31.94 18.49 -4.93
N GLU A 175 -33.08 17.97 -5.37
CA GLU A 175 -33.45 16.57 -5.16
C GLU A 175 -32.39 15.59 -5.70
N LYS A 176 -31.90 15.82 -6.93
CA LYS A 176 -30.85 15.00 -7.54
C LYS A 176 -29.54 15.04 -6.74
N ALA A 177 -29.12 16.24 -6.34
CA ALA A 177 -27.94 16.44 -5.52
C ALA A 177 -28.07 15.78 -4.14
N VAL A 178 -29.22 15.88 -3.48
CA VAL A 178 -29.48 15.20 -2.21
C VAL A 178 -29.36 13.69 -2.37
N ARG A 179 -29.96 13.13 -3.42
CA ARG A 179 -29.89 11.69 -3.71
C ARG A 179 -28.44 11.25 -3.93
N ALA A 180 -27.71 11.93 -4.82
CA ALA A 180 -26.31 11.62 -5.10
C ALA A 180 -25.42 11.73 -3.86
N ALA A 181 -25.61 12.76 -3.02
CA ALA A 181 -24.85 12.95 -1.79
C ALA A 181 -25.13 11.86 -0.75
N LYS A 182 -26.41 11.46 -0.61
CA LYS A 182 -26.83 10.40 0.31
C LYS A 182 -26.29 9.04 -0.13
N ASP A 183 -26.39 8.73 -1.42
CA ASP A 183 -25.89 7.47 -1.99
C ASP A 183 -24.37 7.37 -1.82
N LEU A 184 -23.64 8.46 -2.07
CA LEU A 184 -22.19 8.52 -1.83
C LEU A 184 -21.85 8.26 -0.36
N CYS A 185 -22.43 9.02 0.57
CA CYS A 185 -22.09 8.91 1.99
C CYS A 185 -22.42 7.52 2.54
N THR A 186 -23.56 6.97 2.13
CA THR A 186 -24.01 5.64 2.57
C THR A 186 -23.10 4.55 2.01
N THR A 187 -22.70 4.66 0.74
CA THR A 187 -21.78 3.69 0.12
C THR A 187 -20.40 3.75 0.75
N LEU A 188 -19.82 4.94 0.92
CA LEU A 188 -18.50 5.10 1.55
C LEU A 188 -18.47 4.54 2.97
N GLU A 189 -19.51 4.80 3.76
CA GLU A 189 -19.63 4.27 5.12
C GLU A 189 -19.76 2.74 5.12
N ALA A 190 -20.65 2.19 4.30
CA ALA A 190 -20.86 0.75 4.23
C ALA A 190 -19.60 0.00 3.75
N GLU A 191 -18.91 0.52 2.74
CA GLU A 191 -17.69 -0.09 2.22
C GLU A 191 -16.53 0.03 3.22
N TYR A 192 -16.44 1.15 3.96
CA TYR A 192 -15.43 1.29 5.02
C TYR A 192 -15.70 0.32 6.18
N VAL A 193 -16.95 0.17 6.61
CA VAL A 193 -17.31 -0.82 7.64
C VAL A 193 -16.98 -2.23 7.18
N LYS A 194 -17.32 -2.60 5.94
CA LYS A 194 -16.93 -3.91 5.38
C LYS A 194 -15.41 -4.10 5.35
N PHE A 195 -14.67 -3.06 4.99
CA PHE A 195 -13.21 -3.10 4.98
C PHE A 195 -12.62 -3.26 6.38
N ASP A 196 -13.20 -2.60 7.38
CA ASP A 196 -12.77 -2.63 8.78
C ASP A 196 -13.16 -3.94 9.50
N ASP A 197 -14.35 -4.46 9.23
CA ASP A 197 -14.88 -5.70 9.79
C ASP A 197 -14.24 -6.95 9.14
N ALA A 198 -13.82 -6.84 7.88
CA ALA A 198 -12.99 -7.86 7.26
C ALA A 198 -11.60 -7.85 7.91
N GLU A 199 -10.94 -9.00 8.04
CA GLU A 199 -9.50 -9.04 8.32
C GLU A 199 -8.80 -8.27 7.19
N ARG A 200 -8.48 -6.98 7.45
CA ARG A 200 -7.98 -6.02 6.46
C ARG A 200 -6.88 -6.66 5.63
N SER A 201 -7.19 -6.99 4.38
CA SER A 201 -6.37 -7.79 3.48
C SER A 201 -6.24 -7.10 2.14
N SER A 202 -5.35 -7.56 1.27
CA SER A 202 -5.22 -7.01 -0.08
C SER A 202 -6.53 -7.10 -0.87
N THR A 203 -7.28 -8.21 -0.74
CA THR A 203 -8.58 -8.37 -1.40
C THR A 203 -9.61 -7.37 -0.88
N SER A 204 -9.80 -7.25 0.44
CA SER A 204 -10.77 -6.30 0.99
C SER A 204 -10.38 -4.85 0.72
N ALA A 205 -9.07 -4.54 0.67
CA ALA A 205 -8.57 -3.22 0.33
C ALA A 205 -8.81 -2.85 -1.15
N GLU A 206 -8.62 -3.79 -2.07
CA GLU A 206 -8.93 -3.61 -3.49
C GLU A 206 -10.43 -3.41 -3.73
N GLU A 207 -11.28 -4.22 -3.07
CA GLU A 207 -12.73 -4.09 -3.14
C GLU A 207 -13.20 -2.74 -2.59
N PHE A 208 -12.73 -2.36 -1.41
CA PHE A 208 -13.01 -1.06 -0.81
C PHE A 208 -12.62 0.08 -1.74
N LYS A 209 -11.38 0.08 -2.25
CA LYS A 209 -10.90 1.11 -3.19
C LYS A 209 -11.79 1.18 -4.42
N LYS A 210 -12.07 0.05 -5.05
CA LYS A 210 -12.88 -0.02 -6.27
C LYS A 210 -14.27 0.55 -6.04
N ASN A 211 -14.95 0.12 -4.98
CA ASN A 211 -16.32 0.52 -4.70
C ASN A 211 -16.41 1.98 -4.25
N ALA A 212 -15.48 2.44 -3.42
CA ALA A 212 -15.42 3.84 -2.99
C ALA A 212 -15.14 4.79 -4.17
N LEU A 213 -14.21 4.44 -5.06
CA LEU A 213 -13.90 5.24 -6.25
C LEU A 213 -15.08 5.27 -7.24
N ALA A 214 -15.74 4.13 -7.44
CA ALA A 214 -16.94 4.07 -8.28
C ALA A 214 -18.08 4.95 -7.71
N ALA A 215 -18.27 4.96 -6.38
CA ALA A 215 -19.24 5.83 -5.73
C ALA A 215 -18.89 7.32 -5.90
N ILE A 216 -17.62 7.69 -5.75
CA ILE A 216 -17.13 9.06 -5.98
C ILE A 216 -17.41 9.48 -7.44
N GLU A 217 -17.06 8.64 -8.42
CA GLU A 217 -17.27 8.93 -9.84
C GLU A 217 -18.76 9.11 -10.17
N ALA A 218 -19.62 8.22 -9.66
CA ALA A 218 -21.07 8.32 -9.84
C ALA A 218 -21.66 9.61 -9.23
N ALA A 219 -21.17 10.02 -8.06
CA ALA A 219 -21.64 11.23 -7.40
C ALA A 219 -21.09 12.52 -8.04
N GLN A 220 -19.92 12.45 -8.67
CA GLN A 220 -19.27 13.61 -9.31
C GLN A 220 -20.12 14.23 -10.42
N SER A 221 -20.87 13.44 -11.19
CA SER A 221 -21.67 13.97 -12.30
C SER A 221 -22.67 15.02 -11.86
N GLU A 222 -23.21 14.90 -10.64
CA GLU A 222 -24.17 15.83 -10.06
C GLU A 222 -23.49 16.82 -9.11
N LEU A 223 -22.70 16.35 -8.15
CA LEU A 223 -22.28 17.17 -7.01
C LEU A 223 -21.11 18.11 -7.32
N LYS A 224 -20.33 17.90 -8.39
CA LYS A 224 -19.18 18.76 -8.71
C LYS A 224 -19.55 20.24 -8.96
N HIS A 225 -20.83 20.49 -9.24
CA HIS A 225 -21.39 21.83 -9.46
C HIS A 225 -21.90 22.48 -8.16
N HIS A 226 -21.89 21.76 -7.04
CA HIS A 226 -22.28 22.25 -5.73
C HIS A 226 -21.05 22.65 -4.90
N ARG A 227 -21.15 23.80 -4.21
CA ARG A 227 -20.07 24.36 -3.40
C ARG A 227 -19.56 23.34 -2.38
N GLY A 228 -18.23 23.21 -2.27
CA GLY A 228 -17.54 22.36 -1.30
C GLY A 228 -17.34 20.90 -1.73
N TRP A 229 -18.10 20.40 -2.71
CA TRP A 229 -18.04 18.98 -3.08
C TRP A 229 -16.77 18.58 -3.83
N LYS A 230 -16.16 19.49 -4.60
CA LYS A 230 -14.87 19.23 -5.27
C LYS A 230 -13.76 18.89 -4.26
N GLU A 231 -13.70 19.62 -3.15
CA GLU A 231 -12.73 19.39 -2.08
C GLU A 231 -13.00 18.05 -1.38
N VAL A 232 -14.28 17.74 -1.10
CA VAL A 232 -14.67 16.45 -0.51
C VAL A 232 -14.24 15.28 -1.39
N PHE A 233 -14.47 15.34 -2.71
CA PHE A 233 -14.04 14.26 -3.61
C PHE A 233 -12.54 14.04 -3.59
N TYR A 234 -11.77 15.13 -3.57
CA TYR A 234 -10.32 15.06 -3.51
C TYR A 234 -9.86 14.43 -2.18
N ASN A 235 -10.31 14.97 -1.05
CA ASN A 235 -9.86 14.52 0.27
C ASN A 235 -10.32 13.09 0.59
N VAL A 236 -11.55 12.72 0.20
CA VAL A 236 -12.04 11.34 0.37
C VAL A 236 -11.27 10.38 -0.54
N GLY A 237 -11.04 10.73 -1.81
CA GLY A 237 -10.25 9.90 -2.73
C GLY A 237 -8.81 9.70 -2.24
N LEU A 238 -8.20 10.73 -1.65
CA LEU A 238 -6.90 10.65 -0.99
C LEU A 238 -6.95 9.71 0.21
N ALA A 239 -7.94 9.87 1.08
CA ALA A 239 -8.11 9.03 2.27
C ALA A 239 -8.31 7.54 1.92
N VAL A 240 -9.15 7.25 0.91
CA VAL A 240 -9.33 5.88 0.37
C VAL A 240 -8.00 5.32 -0.12
N SER A 241 -7.21 6.12 -0.84
CA SER A 241 -5.91 5.69 -1.34
C SER A 241 -4.94 5.39 -0.19
N MET A 242 -4.88 6.26 0.82
CA MET A 242 -4.04 6.07 2.00
C MET A 242 -4.42 4.82 2.81
N LEU A 243 -5.73 4.53 2.95
CA LEU A 243 -6.21 3.34 3.68
C LEU A 243 -5.73 2.04 3.04
N VAL A 244 -5.52 2.08 1.73
CA VAL A 244 -5.30 0.90 0.90
C VAL A 244 -3.81 0.72 0.57
N ILE A 245 -2.99 1.77 0.60
CA ILE A 245 -1.53 1.71 0.37
C ILE A 245 -0.82 0.63 1.22
N PRO A 246 -1.12 0.46 2.52
CA PRO A 246 -0.52 -0.62 3.33
C PRO A 246 -0.73 -2.02 2.76
N TYR A 247 -1.84 -2.22 2.04
CA TYR A 247 -2.32 -3.53 1.57
C TYR A 247 -2.09 -3.75 0.07
N ILE A 248 -1.76 -2.70 -0.69
CA ILE A 248 -1.35 -2.81 -2.08
C ILE A 248 0.17 -2.63 -2.15
N ALA A 249 0.84 -3.44 -2.98
CA ALA A 249 2.27 -3.36 -3.29
C ALA A 249 2.67 -2.06 -4.05
N VAL A 250 2.25 -0.89 -3.56
CA VAL A 250 2.72 0.41 -4.05
C VAL A 250 3.77 0.90 -3.07
N GLY A 251 5.03 0.73 -3.43
CA GLY A 251 6.10 1.42 -2.72
C GLY A 251 5.80 2.91 -2.70
N LEU A 252 5.78 3.48 -1.50
CA LEU A 252 5.75 4.93 -1.27
C LEU A 252 6.85 5.69 -2.04
N TYR A 253 7.82 4.98 -2.62
CA TYR A 253 8.80 5.45 -3.60
C TYR A 253 8.22 6.29 -4.76
N ASN A 254 7.08 5.90 -5.34
CA ASN A 254 6.43 6.73 -6.38
C ASN A 254 5.72 7.96 -5.80
N VAL A 255 5.35 7.93 -4.52
CA VAL A 255 4.70 9.03 -3.80
C VAL A 255 5.70 10.14 -3.46
N ALA A 256 6.95 9.78 -3.14
CA ALA A 256 7.98 10.74 -2.73
C ALA A 256 8.80 11.34 -3.91
N GLN A 257 8.93 10.65 -5.05
CA GLN A 257 9.81 11.08 -6.15
C GLN A 257 9.07 11.65 -7.37
N LYS A 258 7.78 11.34 -7.57
CA LYS A 258 7.00 11.86 -8.70
C LYS A 258 5.96 12.86 -8.21
N LYS A 259 6.13 14.12 -8.61
CA LYS A 259 5.20 15.24 -8.43
C LYS A 259 3.85 15.10 -9.16
N ASP A 260 3.50 13.89 -9.60
CA ASP A 260 2.26 13.54 -10.27
C ASP A 260 1.54 12.45 -9.47
N PHE A 261 1.06 12.83 -8.29
CA PHE A 261 0.11 12.04 -7.52
C PHE A 261 -1.29 12.24 -8.09
N MET A 262 -1.58 11.61 -9.22
CA MET A 262 -2.89 11.76 -9.86
C MET A 262 -3.34 10.40 -10.40
N PHE A 263 -3.93 9.58 -9.53
CA PHE A 263 -4.84 8.51 -9.94
C PHE A 263 -6.09 9.05 -10.68
N PHE A 264 -6.25 10.38 -10.70
CA PHE A 264 -7.21 11.10 -11.52
C PHE A 264 -6.46 12.06 -12.43
N LYS A 265 -6.45 11.82 -13.75
CA LYS A 265 -6.19 12.91 -14.72
C LYS A 265 -7.35 13.89 -14.65
N VAL A 266 -7.31 14.81 -13.70
CA VAL A 266 -8.19 15.98 -13.67
C VAL A 266 -7.28 17.20 -13.77
N GLU A 267 -7.08 17.68 -14.99
CA GLU A 267 -6.49 18.99 -15.24
C GLU A 267 -7.45 20.06 -14.69
N THR A 268 -7.27 20.48 -13.44
CA THR A 268 -7.93 21.67 -12.88
C THR A 268 -6.95 22.51 -12.05
N GLU A 269 -7.21 23.82 -12.02
CA GLU A 269 -6.43 24.87 -11.32
C GLU A 269 -6.13 24.56 -9.84
N SER A 270 -6.89 23.67 -9.20
CA SER A 270 -6.70 23.17 -7.83
C SER A 270 -5.37 22.44 -7.59
N SER A 271 -4.71 21.96 -8.67
CA SER A 271 -3.37 21.37 -8.60
C SER A 271 -2.27 22.35 -8.15
N SER A 272 -2.51 23.66 -8.29
CA SER A 272 -1.57 24.70 -7.86
C SER A 272 -1.66 24.99 -6.35
N GLU A 273 -2.86 24.90 -5.77
CA GLU A 273 -3.10 25.10 -4.33
C GLU A 273 -2.62 23.91 -3.50
N LEU A 274 -2.70 22.69 -4.06
CA LEU A 274 -2.16 21.48 -3.42
C LEU A 274 -0.64 21.48 -3.31
N LYS A 275 0.06 22.01 -4.32
CA LYS A 275 1.52 22.22 -4.27
C LYS A 275 1.92 23.24 -3.19
N ALA A 276 1.04 24.19 -2.88
CA ALA A 276 1.26 25.17 -1.81
C ALA A 276 1.05 24.56 -0.42
N PHE A 277 0.01 23.75 -0.25
CA PHE A 277 -0.30 23.04 1.00
C PHE A 277 0.75 21.96 1.34
N GLU A 278 1.23 21.23 0.32
CA GLU A 278 2.32 20.25 0.45
C GLU A 278 3.65 20.92 0.87
N ALA A 279 3.91 22.13 0.38
CA ALA A 279 5.09 22.91 0.79
C ALA A 279 4.99 23.50 2.21
N GLU A 280 3.78 23.53 2.78
CA GLU A 280 3.50 24.01 4.14
C GLU A 280 3.57 22.88 5.18
N LEU A 281 3.11 21.67 4.82
CA LEU A 281 3.18 20.46 5.66
C LEU A 281 4.57 19.81 5.69
N PHE A 282 5.37 19.93 4.62
CA PHE A 282 6.69 19.33 4.49
C PHE A 282 7.80 20.37 4.22
N PRO A 283 8.05 21.31 5.16
CA PRO A 283 9.02 22.39 4.93
C PRO A 283 10.45 21.89 4.73
N SER A 284 10.80 20.70 5.22
CA SER A 284 12.12 20.07 5.07
C SER A 284 12.39 19.44 3.71
N MET A 285 11.39 19.32 2.82
CA MET A 285 11.60 18.86 1.44
C MET A 285 12.01 20.01 0.49
N LYS A 286 12.21 21.23 1.01
CA LYS A 286 12.87 22.30 0.25
C LYS A 286 14.40 22.16 0.33
N LYS A 287 14.96 21.72 -0.80
CA LYS A 287 16.37 21.78 -1.26
C LYS A 287 17.22 20.54 -0.92
N ARG A 288 17.63 19.80 -1.95
CA ARG A 288 18.69 20.19 -2.89
C ARG A 288 18.31 19.79 -4.32
#